data_AF-A0A7L9BNF9-F1
#
_entry.id   AF-A0A7L9BNF9-F1
#
_cell.length_a   1.000
_cell.length_b   1.000
_cell.length_c   1.000
_cell.angle_alpha   90.00
_cell.angle_beta   90.00
_cell.angle_gamma   90.00
#
_symmetry.space_group_name_H-M   'P 1'
#
loop_
_entity.id
_entity.type
_entity.pdbx_description
1 polymer ?
#
loop_
_entity_poly.entity_id
_entity_poly.type
_entity_poly.pdbx_seq_one_letter_code
_entity_poly.pdbx_strand_id
1 'polypeptide(L)'
;MRGGFTLIEMVVVLGIVMILASLALPAIGGSIAQARLTRAMNTARQAAILVDQYCQVSKGVYPITSLSALTSYWYWPDVLIAAGVATNYREIDPNPVENEDGARHYLRSGAVGWINLHMNLALCMNPEVMLPGRTIPTYGEPSVMRYEDYPAFPVRSDLVVFPSDLGMLKTGWILWGAWQGPWCCVGQPRPLPIAFCDMHVESLRWTDCVKDGMMNVENGIGKPVRTTWYGYKGRDRRY
;
A
#
# COMPACT_ATOMS: atom_id res chain seq x y z
N MET A 1 49.07 -43.09 9.79
CA MET A 1 49.47 -41.70 9.49
C MET A 1 48.24 -40.98 8.97
N ARG A 2 47.73 -39.96 9.67
CA ARG A 2 46.62 -39.14 9.19
C ARG A 2 47.20 -38.14 8.18
N GLY A 3 46.88 -38.30 6.90
CA GLY A 3 47.25 -37.34 5.86
C GLY A 3 46.52 -36.02 6.11
N GLY A 4 47.26 -34.94 6.33
CA GLY A 4 46.71 -33.59 6.42
C GLY A 4 46.50 -32.99 5.04
N PHE A 5 45.44 -32.21 4.88
CA PHE A 5 45.20 -31.41 3.68
C PHE A 5 46.37 -30.45 3.43
N THR A 6 46.79 -30.35 2.18
CA THR A 6 47.83 -29.42 1.76
C THR A 6 47.28 -27.99 1.62
N LEU A 7 48.17 -26.99 1.76
CA LEU A 7 47.83 -25.58 1.54
C LEU A 7 47.21 -25.34 0.15
N ILE A 8 47.73 -26.02 -0.87
CA ILE A 8 47.25 -25.87 -2.24
C ILE A 8 45.83 -26.44 -2.42
N GLU A 9 45.51 -27.57 -1.78
CA GLU A 9 44.16 -28.15 -1.83
C GLU A 9 43.13 -27.22 -1.18
N MET A 10 43.47 -26.59 -0.05
CA MET A 10 42.56 -25.62 0.57
C MET A 10 42.35 -24.37 -0.31
N VAL A 11 43.37 -23.90 -1.01
CA VAL A 11 43.24 -22.75 -1.93
C VAL A 11 42.38 -23.08 -3.14
N VAL A 12 42.55 -24.26 -3.76
CA VAL A 12 41.71 -24.68 -4.90
C VAL A 12 40.26 -24.86 -4.49
N VAL A 13 39.99 -25.46 -3.33
CA VAL A 13 38.63 -25.66 -2.82
C VAL A 13 37.96 -24.32 -2.54
N LEU A 14 38.64 -23.40 -1.86
CA LEU A 14 38.09 -22.05 -1.64
C LEU A 14 37.89 -21.31 -2.96
N GLY A 15 38.78 -21.48 -3.94
CA GLY A 15 38.60 -20.94 -5.29
C GLY A 15 37.31 -21.42 -5.96
N ILE A 16 37.05 -22.73 -5.93
CA ILE A 16 35.82 -23.31 -6.49
C ILE A 16 34.58 -22.84 -5.71
N VAL A 17 34.62 -22.82 -4.38
CA VAL A 17 33.51 -22.32 -3.55
C VAL A 17 33.19 -20.86 -3.86
N MET A 18 34.20 -20.01 -4.04
CA MET A 18 34.00 -18.59 -4.38
C MET A 18 33.37 -18.42 -5.76
N ILE A 19 33.80 -19.21 -6.75
CA ILE A 19 33.18 -19.22 -8.10
C ILE A 19 31.71 -19.62 -8.00
N LEU A 20 31.41 -20.75 -7.35
CA LEU A 20 30.03 -21.22 -7.17
C LEU A 20 29.16 -20.22 -6.40
N ALA A 21 29.70 -19.62 -5.32
CA ALA A 21 28.98 -18.62 -4.53
C ALA A 21 28.67 -17.36 -5.35
N SER A 22 29.63 -16.86 -6.15
CA SER A 22 29.44 -15.69 -7.02
C SER A 22 28.33 -15.88 -8.06
N LEU A 23 28.15 -17.10 -8.56
CA LEU A 23 27.07 -17.44 -9.50
C LEU A 23 25.72 -17.59 -8.80
N ALA A 24 25.71 -17.99 -7.52
CA ALA A 24 24.48 -18.20 -6.75
C ALA A 24 23.86 -16.90 -6.20
N LEU A 25 24.68 -15.91 -5.81
CA LEU A 25 24.23 -14.68 -5.16
C LEU A 25 23.17 -13.88 -5.96
N PRO A 26 23.32 -13.64 -7.27
CA PRO A 26 22.33 -12.89 -8.05
C PRO A 26 20.97 -13.59 -8.12
N ALA A 27 20.97 -14.92 -8.24
CA ALA A 27 19.75 -15.72 -8.34
C ALA A 27 18.93 -15.69 -7.05
N ILE A 28 19.60 -15.73 -5.89
CA ILE A 28 18.94 -15.67 -4.58
C ILE A 28 18.25 -14.33 -4.39
N GLY A 29 18.89 -13.21 -4.77
CA GLY A 29 18.30 -11.87 -4.65
C GLY A 29 16.96 -11.70 -5.38
N GLY A 30 16.86 -12.23 -6.61
CA GLY A 30 15.62 -12.21 -7.39
C GLY A 30 14.51 -13.05 -6.76
N SER A 31 14.83 -14.26 -6.27
CA SER A 31 13.86 -15.15 -5.62
C SER A 31 13.24 -14.55 -4.35
N ILE A 32 14.05 -13.85 -3.54
CA ILE A 32 13.59 -13.18 -2.32
C ILE A 32 12.65 -12.02 -2.66
N ALA A 33 12.97 -11.23 -3.69
CA ALA A 33 12.11 -10.13 -4.13
C ALA A 33 10.73 -10.64 -4.59
N GLN A 34 10.71 -11.73 -5.36
CA GLN A 34 9.46 -12.36 -5.81
C GLN A 34 8.65 -12.96 -4.65
N ALA A 35 9.32 -13.60 -3.69
CA ALA A 35 8.67 -14.12 -2.49
C ALA A 35 8.03 -13.01 -1.65
N ARG A 36 8.72 -11.86 -1.50
CA ARG A 36 8.19 -10.67 -0.82
C ARG A 36 6.96 -10.11 -1.53
N LEU A 37 6.99 -9.99 -2.86
CA LEU A 37 5.84 -9.53 -3.63
C LEU A 37 4.65 -10.48 -3.49
N THR A 38 4.88 -11.78 -3.63
CA THR A 38 3.84 -12.82 -3.48
C THR A 38 3.20 -12.75 -2.09
N ARG A 39 4.03 -12.59 -1.04
CA ARG A 39 3.53 -12.42 0.32
C ARG A 39 2.69 -11.15 0.46
N ALA A 40 3.17 -10.01 -0.05
CA ALA A 40 2.44 -8.75 0.01
C ALA A 40 1.11 -8.80 -0.77
N MET A 41 1.05 -9.50 -1.90
CA MET A 41 -0.19 -9.75 -2.64
C MET A 41 -1.19 -10.57 -1.81
N ASN A 42 -0.72 -11.60 -1.11
CA ASN A 42 -1.57 -12.39 -0.24
C ASN A 42 -2.08 -11.58 0.96
N THR A 43 -1.23 -10.76 1.58
CA THR A 43 -1.63 -9.84 2.65
C THR A 43 -2.70 -8.85 2.17
N ALA A 44 -2.50 -8.21 1.01
CA ALA A 44 -3.48 -7.28 0.44
C ALA A 44 -4.83 -7.97 0.17
N ARG A 45 -4.81 -9.22 -0.31
CA ARG A 45 -6.02 -10.02 -0.53
C ARG A 45 -6.74 -10.35 0.78
N GLN A 46 -6.02 -10.77 1.81
CA GLN A 46 -6.59 -11.08 3.13
C GLN A 46 -7.22 -9.84 3.76
N ALA A 47 -6.51 -8.71 3.74
CA ALA A 47 -7.03 -7.44 4.21
C ALA A 47 -8.28 -6.98 3.43
N ALA A 48 -8.31 -7.17 2.11
CA ALA A 48 -9.47 -6.88 1.28
C ALA A 48 -10.70 -7.71 1.66
N ILE A 49 -10.51 -8.98 1.98
CA ILE A 49 -11.57 -9.86 2.49
C ILE A 49 -12.11 -9.35 3.83
N LEU A 50 -11.22 -8.92 4.75
CA LEU A 50 -11.65 -8.37 6.04
C LEU A 50 -12.42 -7.06 5.88
N VAL A 51 -12.03 -6.19 4.94
CA VAL A 51 -12.79 -4.97 4.64
C VAL A 51 -14.17 -5.31 4.06
N ASP A 52 -14.27 -6.29 3.16
CA ASP A 52 -15.56 -6.73 2.63
C ASP A 52 -16.48 -7.32 3.73
N GLN A 53 -15.93 -8.17 4.61
CA GLN A 53 -16.64 -8.69 5.77
C GLN A 53 -17.14 -7.58 6.69
N TYR A 54 -16.32 -6.53 6.91
CA TYR A 54 -16.74 -5.34 7.63
C TYR A 54 -17.90 -4.63 6.94
N CYS A 55 -17.81 -4.43 5.62
CA CYS A 55 -18.90 -3.84 4.85
C CYS A 55 -20.20 -4.64 5.03
N GLN A 56 -20.15 -5.98 5.03
CA GLN A 56 -21.33 -6.83 5.23
C GLN A 56 -22.02 -6.58 6.59
N VAL A 57 -21.26 -6.40 7.66
CA VAL A 57 -21.83 -6.10 9.01
C VAL A 57 -22.15 -4.61 9.21
N SER A 58 -21.58 -3.72 8.40
CA SER A 58 -21.75 -2.26 8.45
C SER A 58 -22.70 -1.72 7.37
N LYS A 59 -23.72 -2.50 6.97
CA LYS A 59 -24.73 -2.12 5.96
C LYS A 59 -24.14 -1.68 4.60
N GLY A 60 -23.02 -2.28 4.22
CA GLY A 60 -22.30 -2.00 2.99
C GLY A 60 -21.34 -0.80 3.06
N VAL A 61 -21.25 -0.09 4.18
CA VAL A 61 -20.42 1.12 4.32
C VAL A 61 -18.96 0.74 4.56
N TYR A 62 -18.05 1.39 3.83
CA TYR A 62 -16.60 1.21 4.03
C TYR A 62 -16.13 1.73 5.41
N PRO A 63 -14.97 1.26 5.90
CA PRO A 63 -14.41 1.70 7.19
C PRO A 63 -14.32 3.23 7.36
N ILE A 64 -14.97 3.76 8.40
CA ILE A 64 -14.90 5.17 8.80
C ILE A 64 -14.67 5.21 10.31
N THR A 65 -13.58 5.85 10.74
CA THR A 65 -13.17 5.88 12.15
C THR A 65 -13.46 7.21 12.83
N SER A 66 -13.59 8.28 12.06
CA SER A 66 -13.87 9.61 12.57
C SER A 66 -14.60 10.47 11.54
N LEU A 67 -14.97 11.68 11.92
CA LEU A 67 -15.54 12.69 11.01
C LEU A 67 -14.55 13.17 9.94
N SER A 68 -13.28 12.76 10.01
CA SER A 68 -12.26 13.05 9.00
C SER A 68 -12.01 11.83 8.12
N ALA A 69 -12.12 12.01 6.81
CA ALA A 69 -11.77 10.98 5.83
C ALA A 69 -10.28 10.61 5.91
N LEU A 70 -9.41 11.57 6.24
CA LEU A 70 -7.98 11.33 6.39
C LEU A 70 -7.65 10.49 7.61
N THR A 71 -8.34 10.71 8.73
CA THR A 71 -8.18 9.84 9.89
C THR A 71 -8.70 8.45 9.54
N SER A 72 -9.88 8.36 8.91
CA SER A 72 -10.45 7.08 8.46
C SER A 72 -9.51 6.31 7.52
N TYR A 73 -8.80 7.02 6.63
CA TYR A 73 -7.79 6.44 5.74
C TYR A 73 -6.63 5.75 6.46
N TRP A 74 -6.20 6.26 7.62
CA TRP A 74 -5.09 5.69 8.39
C TRP A 74 -5.55 4.64 9.39
N TYR A 75 -6.65 4.92 10.09
CA TYR A 75 -7.12 4.14 11.23
C TYR A 75 -8.22 3.14 10.85
N TRP A 76 -8.49 2.93 9.56
CA TRP A 76 -9.46 1.93 9.09
C TRP A 76 -9.34 0.54 9.75
N PRO A 77 -8.15 0.02 10.15
CA PRO A 77 -8.08 -1.28 10.82
C PRO A 77 -8.77 -1.29 12.18
N ASP A 78 -8.81 -0.13 12.88
CA ASP A 78 -9.33 -0.02 14.24
C ASP A 78 -10.82 -0.35 14.28
N VAL A 79 -11.59 0.05 13.25
CA VAL A 79 -13.02 -0.24 13.17
C VAL A 79 -13.30 -1.68 12.77
N LEU A 80 -12.42 -2.33 12.03
CA LEU A 80 -12.51 -3.78 11.77
C LEU A 80 -12.33 -4.56 13.08
N ILE A 81 -11.36 -4.15 13.91
CA ILE A 81 -11.09 -4.77 15.20
C ILE A 81 -12.26 -4.50 16.17
N ALA A 82 -12.73 -3.26 16.24
CA ALA A 82 -13.87 -2.89 17.07
C ALA A 82 -15.16 -3.60 16.67
N ALA A 83 -15.35 -3.88 15.37
CA ALA A 83 -16.48 -4.66 14.86
C ALA A 83 -16.33 -6.17 15.06
N GLY A 84 -15.19 -6.65 15.56
CA GLY A 84 -14.91 -8.08 15.76
C GLY A 84 -14.67 -8.85 14.46
N VAL A 85 -14.42 -8.15 13.34
CA VAL A 85 -14.08 -8.76 12.04
C VAL A 85 -12.63 -9.23 12.01
N ALA A 86 -11.75 -8.49 12.68
CA ALA A 86 -10.36 -8.86 12.91
C ALA A 86 -10.07 -8.88 14.41
N THR A 87 -9.20 -9.77 14.86
CA THR A 87 -8.80 -9.84 16.28
C THR A 87 -7.72 -8.83 16.64
N ASN A 88 -6.80 -8.54 15.72
CA ASN A 88 -5.67 -7.64 15.93
C ASN A 88 -5.03 -7.20 14.59
N TYR A 89 -4.13 -6.22 14.64
CA TYR A 89 -3.44 -5.72 13.44
C TYR A 89 -2.62 -6.76 12.68
N ARG A 90 -2.06 -7.80 13.35
CA ARG A 90 -1.27 -8.85 12.67
C ARG A 90 -2.12 -9.79 11.82
N GLU A 91 -3.41 -9.90 12.10
CA GLU A 91 -4.33 -10.64 11.24
C GLU A 91 -4.55 -9.90 9.92
N ILE A 92 -4.57 -8.57 9.97
CA ILE A 92 -4.77 -7.71 8.81
C ILE A 92 -3.48 -7.57 8.00
N ASP A 93 -2.34 -7.36 8.68
CA ASP A 93 -1.01 -7.35 8.08
C ASP A 93 -0.04 -8.19 8.94
N PRO A 94 0.25 -9.45 8.53
CA PRO A 94 1.14 -10.34 9.26
C PRO A 94 2.61 -9.91 9.26
N ASN A 95 2.98 -8.94 8.43
CA ASN A 95 4.26 -8.26 8.49
C ASN A 95 4.00 -6.77 8.72
N PRO A 96 3.52 -6.41 9.92
CA PRO A 96 3.52 -5.01 10.27
C PRO A 96 4.96 -4.52 10.24
N VAL A 97 5.16 -3.21 10.13
CA VAL A 97 6.50 -2.63 10.14
C VAL A 97 7.12 -2.85 11.52
N GLU A 98 7.77 -3.98 11.73
CA GLU A 98 8.46 -4.31 12.98
C GLU A 98 9.86 -3.67 12.93
N ASN A 99 10.07 -2.69 13.83
CA ASN A 99 11.34 -2.23 14.41
C ASN A 99 11.83 -0.80 14.10
N GLU A 100 12.53 -0.29 15.11
CA GLU A 100 12.66 1.10 15.56
C GLU A 100 13.43 2.07 14.63
N ASP A 101 14.11 1.55 13.60
CA ASP A 101 14.81 2.37 12.60
C ASP A 101 13.94 2.71 11.38
N GLY A 102 13.01 1.80 11.00
CA GLY A 102 12.01 2.06 9.95
C GLY A 102 10.81 2.86 10.46
N ALA A 103 10.46 2.66 11.73
CA ALA A 103 9.33 3.32 12.41
C ALA A 103 9.51 4.84 12.56
N ARG A 104 10.76 5.34 12.65
CA ARG A 104 11.04 6.80 12.72
C ARG A 104 10.54 7.56 11.50
N HIS A 105 10.40 6.91 10.35
CA HIS A 105 9.90 7.55 9.13
C HIS A 105 8.37 7.59 9.05
N TYR A 106 7.69 6.62 9.67
CA TYR A 106 6.22 6.55 9.75
C TYR A 106 5.64 7.59 10.72
N LEU A 107 6.37 7.92 11.80
CA LEU A 107 5.99 8.97 12.76
C LEU A 107 5.94 10.39 12.14
N ARG A 108 6.65 10.65 11.03
CA ARG A 108 6.59 11.94 10.32
C ARG A 108 5.50 12.02 9.25
N SER A 109 4.91 10.88 8.85
CA SER A 109 3.99 10.79 7.70
C SER A 109 2.55 10.41 8.07
N GLY A 110 2.21 10.36 9.36
CA GLY A 110 0.82 10.25 9.82
C GLY A 110 0.21 8.86 9.69
N ALA A 111 0.99 7.84 9.32
CA ALA A 111 0.56 6.45 9.41
C ALA A 111 0.66 6.02 10.86
N VAL A 112 -0.46 6.15 11.58
CA VAL A 112 -0.58 5.63 12.93
C VAL A 112 -1.37 4.33 12.80
N GLY A 113 -0.78 3.25 13.32
CA GLY A 113 -1.24 1.88 13.07
C GLY A 113 -0.16 1.11 12.31
N TRP A 114 0.20 -0.05 12.83
CA TRP A 114 1.40 -0.83 12.46
C TRP A 114 1.37 -1.44 11.04
N ILE A 115 0.41 -1.06 10.19
CA ILE A 115 0.05 -1.73 8.94
C ILE A 115 0.52 -0.92 7.73
N ASN A 116 1.16 -1.58 6.75
CA ASN A 116 1.65 -0.92 5.53
C ASN A 116 0.59 -0.87 4.40
N LEU A 117 -0.67 -1.14 4.70
CA LEU A 117 -1.80 -1.08 3.78
C LEU A 117 -2.65 0.16 4.04
N HIS A 118 -2.82 0.96 2.99
CA HIS A 118 -3.60 2.19 3.03
C HIS A 118 -4.90 2.00 2.25
N MET A 119 -6.02 2.42 2.85
CA MET A 119 -7.32 2.44 2.17
C MET A 119 -7.40 3.58 1.15
N ASN A 120 -8.25 3.50 0.14
CA ASN A 120 -8.45 4.63 -0.77
C ASN A 120 -9.38 5.67 -0.14
N LEU A 121 -8.99 6.95 -0.07
CA LEU A 121 -9.85 8.03 0.46
C LEU A 121 -11.16 8.17 -0.33
N ALA A 122 -11.18 7.76 -1.60
CA ALA A 122 -12.40 7.79 -2.41
C ALA A 122 -13.55 6.97 -1.80
N LEU A 123 -13.25 6.03 -0.90
CA LEU A 123 -14.19 5.16 -0.21
C LEU A 123 -14.71 5.74 1.12
N CYS A 124 -14.21 6.88 1.56
CA CYS A 124 -14.63 7.47 2.83
C CYS A 124 -14.71 9.01 2.80
N MET A 125 -14.59 9.62 1.62
CA MET A 125 -14.57 11.08 1.45
C MET A 125 -15.68 11.55 0.52
N ASN A 126 -16.16 12.78 0.72
CA ASN A 126 -17.18 13.36 -0.16
C ASN A 126 -16.66 13.45 -1.61
N PRO A 127 -17.34 12.87 -2.61
CA PRO A 127 -16.89 12.92 -4.01
C PRO A 127 -16.93 14.33 -4.62
N GLU A 128 -17.73 15.27 -4.09
CA GLU A 128 -17.86 16.63 -4.63
C GLU A 128 -16.55 17.44 -4.52
N VAL A 129 -15.75 17.13 -3.49
CA VAL A 129 -14.43 17.75 -3.27
C VAL A 129 -13.30 17.00 -4.00
N MET A 130 -13.65 15.96 -4.77
CA MET A 130 -12.75 15.18 -5.62
C MET A 130 -12.98 15.47 -7.11
N LEU A 131 -13.51 16.66 -7.44
CA LEU A 131 -13.71 17.13 -8.82
C LEU A 131 -12.69 18.22 -9.16
N PRO A 132 -12.18 18.28 -10.41
CA PRO A 132 -11.24 19.33 -10.81
C PRO A 132 -11.79 20.74 -10.53
N GLY A 133 -11.00 21.59 -9.89
CA GLY A 133 -11.38 22.95 -9.49
C GLY A 133 -12.39 23.05 -8.35
N ARG A 134 -12.83 21.93 -7.77
CA ARG A 134 -13.68 21.87 -6.56
C ARG A 134 -12.93 21.31 -5.35
N THR A 135 -11.66 20.99 -5.52
CA THR A 135 -10.84 20.46 -4.44
C THR A 135 -10.60 21.53 -3.38
N ILE A 136 -10.46 21.11 -2.12
CA ILE A 136 -10.30 22.05 -1.01
C ILE A 136 -8.85 22.54 -0.99
N PRO A 137 -8.60 23.87 -1.10
CA PRO A 137 -7.25 24.42 -1.05
C PRO A 137 -6.55 24.00 0.24
N THR A 138 -5.42 23.33 0.09
CA THR A 138 -4.58 22.98 1.24
C THR A 138 -3.72 24.20 1.56
N TYR A 139 -4.10 25.01 2.57
CA TYR A 139 -3.33 26.20 2.93
C TYR A 139 -1.98 25.81 3.58
N GLY A 140 -0.87 26.06 2.87
CA GLY A 140 0.53 25.91 3.33
C GLY A 140 1.37 25.03 2.39
N GLU A 141 2.54 25.53 1.95
CA GLU A 141 3.51 24.75 1.18
C GLU A 141 4.04 23.53 1.97
N PRO A 142 4.33 22.37 1.34
CA PRO A 142 3.69 21.75 0.19
C PRO A 142 2.88 20.49 0.59
N SER A 143 1.70 20.31 0.00
CA SER A 143 1.09 18.99 -0.29
C SER A 143 0.56 18.10 0.84
N VAL A 144 0.20 18.64 2.02
CA VAL A 144 -0.35 17.83 3.12
C VAL A 144 -1.80 18.20 3.42
N MET A 145 -2.72 17.35 2.98
CA MET A 145 -4.14 17.44 3.35
C MET A 145 -4.30 17.56 4.88
N ARG A 146 -5.02 18.57 5.39
CA ARG A 146 -5.29 18.71 6.82
C ARG A 146 -6.50 17.88 7.22
N TYR A 147 -6.45 17.23 8.39
CA TYR A 147 -7.52 16.34 8.87
C TYR A 147 -8.90 17.01 8.94
N GLU A 148 -8.95 18.29 9.30
CA GLU A 148 -10.18 19.06 9.51
C GLU A 148 -10.92 19.41 8.22
N ASP A 149 -10.21 19.44 7.09
CA ASP A 149 -10.74 19.93 5.80
C ASP A 149 -11.51 18.86 5.03
N TYR A 150 -11.34 17.58 5.34
CA TYR A 150 -11.90 16.48 4.54
C TYR A 150 -12.93 15.69 5.33
N PRO A 151 -14.22 16.10 5.28
CA PRO A 151 -15.28 15.42 6.01
C PRO A 151 -15.43 13.98 5.49
N ALA A 152 -15.55 13.05 6.44
CA ALA A 152 -15.85 11.67 6.14
C ALA A 152 -17.26 11.57 5.53
N PHE A 153 -17.39 10.74 4.51
CA PHE A 153 -18.66 10.46 3.84
C PHE A 153 -18.89 8.95 3.80
N PRO A 154 -20.07 8.46 4.22
CA PRO A 154 -20.38 7.02 4.25
C PRO A 154 -20.61 6.48 2.85
N VAL A 155 -19.53 6.16 2.14
CA VAL A 155 -19.59 5.47 0.85
C VAL A 155 -19.97 4.02 1.10
N ARG A 156 -21.01 3.56 0.41
CA ARG A 156 -21.37 2.15 0.38
C ARG A 156 -20.75 1.45 -0.82
N SER A 157 -20.43 0.17 -0.66
CA SER A 157 -19.88 -0.71 -1.71
C SER A 157 -20.75 -0.73 -2.97
N ASP A 158 -22.08 -0.68 -2.86
CA ASP A 158 -23.01 -0.64 -3.99
C ASP A 158 -23.00 0.69 -4.77
N LEU A 159 -22.41 1.75 -4.21
CA LEU A 159 -22.25 3.04 -4.91
C LEU A 159 -21.01 3.08 -5.80
N VAL A 160 -20.05 2.16 -5.62
CA VAL A 160 -18.82 2.12 -6.40
C VAL A 160 -19.14 1.75 -7.84
N VAL A 161 -18.92 2.70 -8.76
CA VAL A 161 -19.34 2.54 -10.17
C VAL A 161 -18.43 1.57 -10.92
N PHE A 162 -17.14 1.53 -10.57
CA PHE A 162 -16.13 0.74 -11.26
C PHE A 162 -15.31 -0.10 -10.28
N PRO A 163 -15.91 -1.13 -9.65
CA PRO A 163 -15.25 -1.86 -8.57
C PRO A 163 -13.98 -2.60 -9.03
N SER A 164 -13.90 -2.99 -10.30
CA SER A 164 -12.71 -3.60 -10.91
C SER A 164 -11.61 -2.61 -11.30
N ASP A 165 -11.87 -1.30 -11.28
CA ASP A 165 -10.91 -0.28 -11.68
C ASP A 165 -10.59 0.72 -10.55
N LEU A 166 -11.36 0.73 -9.47
CA LEU A 166 -11.13 1.53 -8.28
C LEU A 166 -10.39 0.72 -7.22
N GLY A 167 -9.19 1.16 -6.85
CA GLY A 167 -8.40 0.51 -5.81
C GLY A 167 -9.05 0.71 -4.44
N MET A 168 -9.10 -0.36 -3.64
CA MET A 168 -9.61 -0.36 -2.28
C MET A 168 -8.48 -0.22 -1.26
N LEU A 169 -7.44 -1.07 -1.38
CA LEU A 169 -6.26 -1.06 -0.53
C LEU A 169 -5.01 -1.08 -1.39
N LYS A 170 -3.96 -0.39 -0.95
CA LYS A 170 -2.63 -0.51 -1.55
C LYS A 170 -1.55 -0.60 -0.50
N THR A 171 -0.42 -1.18 -0.88
CA THR A 171 0.81 -0.97 -0.11
C THR A 171 1.21 0.51 -0.15
N GLY A 172 1.34 1.11 1.02
CA GLY A 172 1.62 2.53 1.19
C GLY A 172 3.07 2.90 0.90
N TRP A 173 3.99 2.13 1.47
CA TRP A 173 5.43 2.38 1.42
C TRP A 173 6.22 1.20 0.89
N ILE A 174 7.23 1.52 0.08
CA ILE A 174 8.26 0.58 -0.35
C ILE A 174 9.29 0.47 0.77
N LEU A 175 9.37 -0.71 1.40
CA LEU A 175 10.25 -0.94 2.56
C LEU A 175 11.53 -1.71 2.23
N TRP A 176 11.75 -2.03 0.96
CA TRP A 176 12.89 -2.85 0.55
C TRP A 176 13.55 -2.38 -0.74
N GLY A 177 14.86 -2.65 -0.83
CA GLY A 177 15.72 -2.28 -1.95
C GLY A 177 16.27 -0.84 -1.83
N ALA A 178 16.98 -0.41 -2.88
CA ALA A 178 17.74 0.85 -2.88
C ALA A 178 16.89 2.13 -2.76
N TRP A 179 15.60 2.08 -3.13
CA TRP A 179 14.69 3.22 -3.09
C TRP A 179 13.50 2.88 -2.20
N GLN A 180 13.44 3.54 -1.04
CA GLN A 180 12.36 3.42 -0.06
C GLN A 180 11.58 4.73 -0.02
N GLY A 181 10.26 4.65 0.07
CA GLY A 181 9.41 5.84 -0.09
C GLY A 181 7.93 5.51 -0.31
N PRO A 182 7.08 6.55 -0.38
CA PRO A 182 5.65 6.37 -0.65
C PRO A 182 5.44 5.91 -2.10
N TRP A 183 4.72 4.81 -2.29
CA TRP A 183 4.58 4.18 -3.60
C TRP A 183 4.07 5.13 -4.69
N CYS A 184 3.10 6.01 -4.38
CA CYS A 184 2.50 6.90 -5.38
C CYS A 184 3.37 8.10 -5.78
N CYS A 185 4.52 8.35 -5.16
CA CYS A 185 5.28 9.58 -5.46
C CYS A 185 6.80 9.35 -5.60
N VAL A 186 7.24 8.09 -5.68
CA VAL A 186 8.64 7.77 -5.96
C VAL A 186 8.96 7.90 -7.44
N GLY A 187 10.11 8.52 -7.76
CA GLY A 187 10.55 8.72 -9.15
C GLY A 187 10.89 7.41 -9.89
N GLN A 188 11.19 6.33 -9.15
CA GLN A 188 11.34 4.99 -9.72
C GLN A 188 10.15 4.11 -9.34
N PRO A 189 9.08 4.09 -10.16
CA PRO A 189 7.89 3.29 -9.89
C PRO A 189 8.23 1.79 -9.84
N ARG A 190 7.80 1.12 -8.77
CA ARG A 190 7.88 -0.33 -8.65
C ARG A 190 6.48 -0.93 -8.59
N PRO A 191 6.31 -2.14 -9.12
CA PRO A 191 5.03 -2.82 -9.03
C PRO A 191 4.80 -3.23 -7.56
N LEU A 192 3.65 -2.84 -7.00
CA LEU A 192 3.20 -3.21 -5.66
C LEU A 192 1.77 -3.70 -5.74
N PRO A 193 1.34 -4.56 -4.78
CA PRO A 193 0.00 -5.09 -4.78
C PRO A 193 -1.02 -3.99 -4.45
N ILE A 194 -2.09 -4.02 -5.22
CA ILE A 194 -3.29 -3.21 -5.08
C ILE A 194 -4.45 -4.19 -5.05
N ALA A 195 -5.26 -4.11 -3.99
CA ALA A 195 -6.55 -4.77 -3.96
C ALA A 195 -7.62 -3.80 -4.45
N PHE A 196 -8.44 -4.23 -5.39
CA PHE A 196 -9.55 -3.46 -5.95
C PHE A 196 -10.86 -3.75 -5.21
N CYS A 197 -11.87 -2.94 -5.46
CA CYS A 197 -13.16 -3.02 -4.75
C CYS A 197 -13.97 -4.28 -5.12
N ASP A 198 -13.65 -4.97 -6.21
CA ASP A 198 -14.17 -6.31 -6.57
C ASP A 198 -13.33 -7.46 -5.98
N MET A 199 -12.42 -7.14 -5.04
CA MET A 199 -11.54 -8.07 -4.32
C MET A 199 -10.41 -8.70 -5.16
N HIS A 200 -10.26 -8.39 -6.45
CA HIS A 200 -9.10 -8.85 -7.18
C HIS A 200 -7.84 -8.08 -6.73
N VAL A 201 -6.70 -8.75 -6.78
CA VAL A 201 -5.40 -8.16 -6.42
C VAL A 201 -4.47 -8.24 -7.60
N GLU A 202 -3.90 -7.10 -7.96
CA GLU A 202 -2.93 -6.99 -9.04
C GLU A 202 -1.70 -6.22 -8.55
N SER A 203 -0.54 -6.54 -9.12
CA SER A 203 0.70 -5.82 -8.85
C SER A 203 0.92 -4.77 -9.93
N LEU A 204 0.76 -3.48 -9.59
CA LEU A 204 0.84 -2.36 -10.54
C LEU A 204 1.86 -1.32 -10.09
N ARG A 205 2.40 -0.55 -11.04
CA ARG A 205 3.12 0.69 -10.75
C ARG A 205 2.15 1.85 -10.67
N TRP A 206 2.52 2.90 -9.95
CA TRP A 206 1.68 4.10 -9.89
C TRP A 206 1.50 4.73 -11.28
N THR A 207 2.50 4.59 -12.15
CA THR A 207 2.46 5.04 -13.55
C THR A 207 1.47 4.24 -14.40
N ASP A 208 1.20 2.98 -14.05
CA ASP A 208 0.21 2.15 -14.76
C ASP A 208 -1.23 2.58 -14.40
N CYS A 209 -1.38 3.39 -13.33
CA CYS A 209 -2.65 3.88 -12.80
C CYS A 209 -2.98 5.32 -13.24
N VAL A 210 -2.13 5.97 -14.03
CA VAL A 210 -2.38 7.33 -14.56
C VAL A 210 -2.34 7.32 -16.08
N LYS A 211 -3.15 8.15 -16.72
CA LYS A 211 -3.05 8.38 -18.16
C LYS A 211 -1.76 9.13 -18.51
N ASP A 212 -1.12 8.70 -19.59
CA ASP A 212 0.12 9.28 -20.14
C ASP A 212 1.33 9.29 -19.20
N GLY A 213 1.28 8.52 -18.09
CA GLY A 213 2.38 8.46 -17.11
C GLY A 213 2.53 9.72 -16.24
N MET A 214 1.60 10.68 -16.35
CA MET A 214 1.65 11.94 -15.61
C MET A 214 0.60 11.99 -14.51
N MET A 215 1.03 12.33 -13.29
CA MET A 215 0.13 12.44 -12.15
C MET A 215 -0.46 13.86 -12.05
N ASN A 216 -1.73 13.99 -12.44
CA ASN A 216 -2.46 15.25 -12.31
C ASN A 216 -3.02 15.37 -10.89
N VAL A 217 -2.34 16.15 -10.04
CA VAL A 217 -2.71 16.34 -8.64
C VAL A 217 -3.16 17.77 -8.37
N GLU A 218 -4.33 17.93 -7.75
CA GLU A 218 -4.81 19.21 -7.24
C GLU A 218 -5.09 19.06 -5.74
N ASN A 219 -4.44 19.84 -4.88
CA ASN A 219 -4.63 19.78 -3.42
C ASN A 219 -4.52 18.36 -2.82
N GLY A 220 -3.73 17.48 -3.45
CA GLY A 220 -3.55 16.09 -3.02
C GLY A 220 -4.56 15.10 -3.62
N ILE A 221 -5.59 15.55 -4.34
CA ILE A 221 -6.52 14.72 -5.11
C ILE A 221 -5.89 14.30 -6.42
N GLY A 222 -6.05 13.04 -6.82
CA GLY A 222 -5.48 12.49 -8.06
C GLY A 222 -4.22 11.65 -7.87
N LYS A 223 -3.88 11.29 -6.63
CA LYS A 223 -2.80 10.35 -6.34
C LYS A 223 -3.34 8.92 -6.44
N PRO A 224 -2.88 8.10 -7.40
CA PRO A 224 -3.47 6.78 -7.65
C PRO A 224 -3.64 5.92 -6.41
N VAL A 225 -4.85 5.36 -6.26
CA VAL A 225 -5.26 4.45 -5.18
C VAL A 225 -5.03 5.02 -3.77
N ARG A 226 -4.74 6.33 -3.67
CA ARG A 226 -4.80 7.10 -2.43
C ARG A 226 -6.00 8.02 -2.50
N THR A 227 -6.10 8.79 -3.58
CA THR A 227 -7.17 9.73 -3.89
C THR A 227 -7.48 9.62 -5.38
N THR A 228 -8.72 9.30 -5.70
CA THR A 228 -9.16 9.12 -7.09
C THR A 228 -10.03 10.30 -7.50
N TRP A 229 -9.81 10.81 -8.71
CA TRP A 229 -10.70 11.81 -9.29
C TRP A 229 -12.10 11.25 -9.44
N TYR A 230 -13.13 12.07 -9.20
CA TYR A 230 -14.54 11.66 -9.15
C TYR A 230 -14.90 10.72 -7.98
N GLY A 231 -14.01 10.54 -7.00
CA GLY A 231 -14.26 9.73 -5.80
C GLY A 231 -14.66 8.29 -6.12
N TYR A 232 -15.67 7.77 -5.42
CA TYR A 232 -16.18 6.40 -5.64
C TYR A 232 -16.80 6.16 -7.03
N LYS A 233 -17.03 7.22 -7.81
CA LYS A 233 -17.48 7.15 -9.21
C LYS A 233 -16.30 7.14 -10.20
N GLY A 234 -15.08 7.30 -9.70
CA GLY A 234 -13.85 7.34 -10.45
C GLY A 234 -13.24 5.97 -10.72
N ARG A 235 -12.05 5.99 -11.32
CA ARG A 235 -11.22 4.82 -11.61
C ARG A 235 -9.76 5.16 -11.34
N ASP A 236 -9.01 4.20 -10.81
CA ASP A 236 -7.56 4.28 -10.68
C ASP A 236 -6.83 3.64 -11.86
N ARG A 237 -7.52 2.89 -12.74
CA ARG A 237 -6.92 2.44 -14.00
C ARG A 237 -7.12 3.49 -15.09
N ARG A 238 -6.00 3.99 -15.64
CA ARG A 238 -5.95 4.75 -16.91
C ARG A 238 -6.88 5.97 -16.96
N TYR A 239 -7.05 6.65 -15.82
CA TYR A 239 -7.77 7.92 -15.72
C TYR A 239 -6.94 9.07 -16.31
#